data_AF-A0A2V9W3X5-F1
#
_entry.id   AF-A0A2V9W3X5-F1
#
_cell.length_a   1.000
_cell.length_b   1.000
_cell.length_c   1.000
_cell.angle_alpha   90.00
_cell.angle_beta   90.00
_cell.angle_gamma   90.00
#
_symmetry.space_group_name_H-M   'P 1'
#
loop_
_entity.id
_entity.type
_entity.pdbx_description
1 polymer ?
#
loop_
_entity_poly.entity_id
_entity_poly.type
_entity_poly.pdbx_seq_one_letter_code
_entity_poly.pdbx_strand_id
1 'polypeptide(L)' 'MSTLKEFKCEICGIVTANPIHWFVIECGDVKLSVHKWNLEVAGGPAARHFCGEAHAQVFISRWFDSVCVPLKR' A
#
# COMPACT_ATOMS: atom_id res chain seq x y z
N MET A 1 -24.42 -3.07 13.12
CA MET A 1 -23.94 -2.09 12.12
C MET A 1 -22.56 -2.55 11.67
N SER A 2 -22.49 -3.28 10.55
CA SER A 2 -21.23 -3.79 10.04
C SER A 2 -20.53 -2.66 9.31
N THR A 3 -19.56 -2.02 9.96
CA THR A 3 -18.63 -1.08 9.34
C THR A 3 -17.81 -1.86 8.32
N LEU A 4 -18.34 -2.00 7.10
CA LEU A 4 -17.60 -2.56 5.97
C LEU A 4 -16.40 -1.63 5.77
N LYS A 5 -15.22 -2.07 6.22
CA LYS A 5 -13.98 -1.37 5.95
C LYS A 5 -13.74 -1.48 4.45
N GLU A 6 -14.09 -0.42 3.73
CA GLU A 6 -13.82 -0.29 2.30
C GLU A 6 -12.36 0.11 2.13
N PHE A 7 -11.60 -0.71 1.41
CA PHE A 7 -10.18 -0.49 1.16
C PHE A 7 -9.99 0.06 -0.25
N LYS A 8 -9.25 1.18 -0.34
CA LYS A 8 -8.97 1.86 -1.60
C LYS A 8 -7.54 1.61 -2.04
N CYS A 9 -7.36 1.22 -3.30
CA CYS A 9 -6.04 1.14 -3.90
C CYS A 9 -5.48 2.53 -4.23
N GLU A 10 -4.24 2.78 -3.83
CA GLU A 10 -3.56 4.08 -4.04
C GLU A 10 -3.16 4.34 -5.50
N ILE A 11 -3.02 3.29 -6.32
CA ILE A 11 -2.61 3.43 -7.73
C ILE A 11 -3.83 3.48 -8.67
N CYS A 12 -4.73 2.50 -8.51
CA CYS A 12 -5.86 2.28 -9.43
C CYS A 12 -7.14 2.99 -8.94
N GLY A 13 -7.20 3.41 -7.68
CA GLY A 13 -8.38 4.04 -7.09
C GLY A 13 -9.54 3.08 -6.80
N ILE A 14 -9.42 1.78 -7.14
CA ILE A 14 -10.43 0.77 -6.88
C ILE A 14 -10.72 0.72 -5.38
N VAL A 15 -11.99 0.75 -5.02
CA VAL A 15 -12.47 0.57 -3.66
C VAL A 15 -13.18 -0.78 -3.57
N THR A 16 -12.84 -1.59 -2.58
CA THR A 16 -13.53 -2.87 -2.34
C THR A 16 -13.61 -3.16 -0.85
N ALA A 17 -14.73 -3.76 -0.45
CA ALA A 17 -14.88 -4.33 0.89
C ALA A 17 -14.26 -5.75 0.99
N ASN A 18 -14.01 -6.41 -0.14
CA ASN A 18 -13.39 -7.73 -0.23
C ASN A 18 -12.14 -7.69 -1.13
N PRO A 19 -11.00 -7.24 -0.59
CA PRO A 19 -9.73 -7.20 -1.32
C PRO A 19 -9.07 -8.59 -1.38
N ILE A 20 -9.41 -9.37 -2.41
CA ILE A 20 -8.83 -10.70 -2.68
C ILE A 20 -7.58 -10.54 -3.55
N HIS A 21 -6.44 -11.11 -3.15
CA HIS A 21 -5.12 -10.94 -3.79
C HIS A 21 -4.51 -9.53 -3.71
N TRP A 22 -4.94 -8.75 -2.72
CA TRP A 22 -4.36 -7.43 -2.50
C TRP A 22 -3.08 -7.52 -1.69
N PHE A 23 -2.31 -6.44 -1.75
CA PHE A 23 -1.11 -6.24 -0.96
C PHE A 23 -1.27 -5.00 -0.10
N VAL A 24 -0.64 -5.02 1.08
CA VAL A 24 -0.53 -3.89 1.97
C VAL A 24 0.93 -3.53 2.09
N ILE A 25 1.27 -2.28 1.78
CA ILE A 25 2.62 -1.76 1.98
C ILE A 25 2.58 -0.80 3.15
N GLU A 26 3.36 -1.10 4.17
CA GLU A 26 3.64 -0.18 5.26
C GLU A 26 4.87 0.65 4.90
N CYS A 27 4.66 1.94 4.69
CA CYS A 27 5.72 2.89 4.41
C CYS A 27 6.13 3.56 5.72
N GLY A 28 7.26 3.15 6.29
CA GLY A 28 7.92 3.84 7.39
C GLY A 28 9.08 4.72 6.91
N ASP A 29 9.57 5.60 7.78
CA ASP A 29 10.67 6.53 7.47
C ASP A 29 11.98 5.83 7.03
N VAL A 30 12.24 4.63 7.55
CA VAL A 30 13.52 3.91 7.34
C VAL A 30 13.34 2.62 6.53
N LYS A 31 12.13 2.05 6.51
CA LYS A 31 11.86 0.78 5.85
C LYS A 31 10.49 0.77 5.18
N LEU A 32 10.43 0.08 4.05
CA LEU A 32 9.20 -0.26 3.36
C LEU A 32 8.93 -1.75 3.56
N SER A 33 7.79 -2.10 4.16
CA SER A 33 7.41 -3.48 4.45
C SER A 33 6.22 -3.88 3.60
N VAL A 34 6.38 -4.93 2.79
CA VAL A 34 5.31 -5.44 1.92
C VAL A 34 4.68 -6.66 2.58
N HIS A 35 3.38 -6.61 2.82
CA HIS A 35 2.59 -7.67 3.42
C HIS A 35 1.48 -8.09 2.47
N LYS A 36 1.13 -9.39 2.49
CA LYS A 36 -0.13 -9.83 1.89
C LYS A 36 -1.28 -9.17 2.64
N TRP A 37 -2.33 -8.78 1.92
CA TRP A 37 -3.48 -8.13 2.56
C TRP A 37 -4.06 -9.01 3.67
N ASN A 38 -4.15 -8.42 4.87
CA ASN A 38 -4.77 -9.00 6.05
C ASN A 38 -5.40 -7.86 6.86
N LEU A 39 -6.54 -8.12 7.53
CA LEU A 39 -7.28 -7.13 8.32
C LEU A 39 -6.44 -6.45 9.39
N GLU A 40 -5.48 -7.18 9.97
CA GLU A 40 -4.58 -6.68 11.01
C GLU A 40 -3.62 -5.62 10.45
N VAL A 41 -2.96 -5.92 9.32
CA VAL A 41 -2.02 -4.98 8.68
C VAL A 41 -2.75 -3.86 7.94
N ALA A 42 -3.93 -4.13 7.37
CA ALA A 42 -4.75 -3.17 6.65
C ALA A 42 -5.32 -2.07 7.57
N GLY A 43 -5.47 -2.36 8.87
CA GLY A 43 -5.88 -1.38 9.87
C GLY A 43 -4.74 -0.49 10.38
N GLY A 44 -3.51 -0.71 9.93
CA GLY A 44 -2.34 0.06 10.37
C GLY A 44 -2.39 1.52 9.90
N PRO A 45 -1.88 2.48 10.69
CA PRO A 45 -1.92 3.91 10.35
C PRO A 45 -1.08 4.27 9.12
N ALA A 46 -0.08 3.45 8.76
CA ALA A 46 0.78 3.65 7.59
C ALA A 46 0.51 2.66 6.46
N ALA A 47 -0.57 1.88 6.55
CA ALA A 47 -0.93 0.82 5.62
C ALA A 47 -1.53 1.38 4.31
N ARG A 48 -0.80 1.23 3.20
CA ARG A 48 -1.31 1.50 1.85
C ARG A 48 -1.79 0.21 1.20
N HIS A 49 -2.93 0.27 0.54
CA HIS A 49 -3.57 -0.89 -0.07
C HIS A 49 -3.33 -0.90 -1.58
N PHE A 50 -3.10 -2.08 -2.15
CA PHE A 50 -2.82 -2.25 -3.58
C PHE A 50 -3.64 -3.39 -4.16
N CYS A 51 -4.35 -3.09 -5.24
CA CYS A 51 -5.28 -4.01 -5.91
C CYS A 51 -4.59 -5.17 -6.68
N GLY A 52 -3.26 -5.18 -6.74
CA GLY A 52 -2.48 -6.25 -7.36
C GLY A 52 -0.96 -6.03 -7.24
N GLU A 53 -0.18 -7.04 -7.62
CA GLU A 53 1.29 -7.03 -7.51
C GLU A 53 1.91 -5.92 -8.36
N ALA A 54 1.44 -5.73 -9.59
CA ALA A 54 1.95 -4.67 -10.47
C ALA A 54 1.83 -3.27 -9.85
N HIS A 55 0.72 -3.00 -9.16
CA HIS A 55 0.52 -1.71 -8.47
C HIS A 55 1.43 -1.57 -7.24
N ALA A 56 1.63 -2.66 -6.50
CA ALA A 56 2.58 -2.69 -5.39
C ALA A 56 4.01 -2.42 -5.90
N GLN A 57 4.43 -3.08 -6.99
CA GLN A 57 5.75 -2.86 -7.61
C GLN A 57 5.95 -1.41 -8.05
N VAL A 58 4.95 -0.80 -8.71
CA VAL A 58 5.03 0.62 -9.12
C VAL A 58 5.27 1.53 -7.91
N PHE A 59 4.56 1.29 -6.79
CA PHE A 59 4.77 2.06 -5.58
C PHE A 59 6.17 1.87 -4.99
N ILE A 60 6.65 0.62 -4.94
CA ILE A 60 7.99 0.29 -4.45
C ILE A 60 9.06 0.98 -5.31
N SER A 61 8.95 0.93 -6.64
CA SER A 61 9.89 1.60 -7.54
C SER A 61 9.90 3.12 -7.35
N ARG A 62 8.73 3.75 -7.15
CA ARG A 62 8.63 5.19 -6.86
C ARG A 62 9.23 5.55 -5.50
N TRP A 63 9.05 4.70 -4.50
CA TRP A 63 9.66 4.89 -3.19
C TRP A 63 11.20 4.80 -3.31
N PHE A 64 11.72 3.81 -4.02
CA PHE A 64 13.16 3.70 -4.29
C PHE A 64 13.69 4.94 -5.03
N ASP A 65 12.98 5.45 -6.04
CA ASP A 65 13.36 6.68 -6.73
C ASP A 65 13.43 7.87 -5.75
N SER A 66 12.42 8.03 -4.90
CA SER A 66 12.37 9.11 -3.91
C SER A 66 13.47 9.02 -2.84
N VAL A 67 13.98 7.82 -2.53
CA VAL A 67 15.06 7.62 -1.54
C VAL A 67 16.44 7.69 -2.20
N CYS A 68 16.59 7.19 -3.42
CA CYS A 68 17.87 7.11 -4.13
C CYS A 68 18.23 8.38 -4.90
N VAL A 69 17.25 9.21 -5.28
CA VAL A 69 17.52 10.49 -5.94
C VAL A 69 17.78 11.53 -4.85
N PRO A 70 19.01 12.06 -4.70
CA PRO A 70 19.25 13.13 -3.75
C PRO A 70 18.34 14.31 -4.11
N LEU A 71 17.58 14.82 -3.13
CA LEU A 71 16.89 16.09 -3.25
C LEU A 71 17.92 17.11 -3.72
N LYS A 72 17.77 17.55 -4.98
CA LYS A 72 18.66 18.53 -5.60
C LYS A 72 18.44 19.84 -4.84
N ARG A 73 19.24 20.06 -3.79
CA ARG A 73 19.27 21.28 -2.99
C ARG A 73 19.91 22.40 -3.81
#